data_AF-A0A7X8BXN1-F1
#
_entry.id   AF-A0A7X8BXN1-F1
#
_cell.length_a   1.000
_cell.length_b   1.000
_cell.length_c   1.000
_cell.angle_alpha   90.00
_cell.angle_beta   90.00
_cell.angle_gamma   90.00
#
_symmetry.space_group_name_H-M   'P 1'
#
loop_
_entity.id
_entity.type
_entity.pdbx_description
1 polymer ?
#
loop_
_entity_poly.entity_id
_entity_poly.type
_entity_poly.pdbx_seq_one_letter_code
_entity_poly.pdbx_strand_id
1 'polypeptide(L)'
;MKSGRWLLVLLFLFLLNENQLFAQRKSGIIDDHDKANLTMASKKNPFYTIIYEAVTTGRKGSLIKAYRDTAFKKVISPEEIIKIGSGEETFQIYPDPTNPDVFYDTTVFVPFNPEKISRYLVIYDINTKPEEPPIKIVAIAPLIDNWVANVKLNEQIIFWVKFEDLAEVAGKEIFNSPENPGGQLTFKDFFEKNLFFMRDYDPTIIIYR
;
A
#
# COMPACT_ATOMS: atom_id res chain seq x y z
N MET A 1 50.46 -2.00 32.75
CA MET A 1 49.67 -2.07 31.50
C MET A 1 48.40 -2.90 31.71
N LYS A 2 47.28 -2.31 32.17
CA LYS A 2 45.96 -2.97 32.27
C LYS A 2 44.78 -2.00 32.05
N SER A 3 44.98 -0.87 31.35
CA SER A 3 43.93 0.16 31.17
C SER A 3 43.23 0.14 29.79
N GLY A 4 43.76 -0.56 28.79
CA GLY A 4 43.21 -0.51 27.42
C GLY A 4 41.98 -1.41 27.16
N ARG A 5 41.78 -2.45 27.97
CA ARG A 5 40.75 -3.48 27.71
C ARG A 5 39.35 -3.03 28.16
N TRP A 6 39.26 -2.13 29.14
CA TRP A 6 37.99 -1.55 29.59
C TRP A 6 37.49 -0.45 28.65
N LEU A 7 38.40 0.33 28.06
CA LEU A 7 38.03 1.33 27.05
C LEU A 7 37.46 0.70 25.79
N LEU A 8 38.04 -0.41 25.31
CA LEU A 8 37.51 -1.14 24.15
C LEU A 8 36.13 -1.76 24.40
N VAL A 9 35.86 -2.26 25.61
CA VAL A 9 34.54 -2.79 25.98
C VAL A 9 33.52 -1.67 26.12
N LEU A 10 33.90 -0.52 26.69
CA LEU A 10 33.02 0.66 26.74
C LEU A 10 32.76 1.25 25.35
N LEU A 11 33.77 1.32 24.47
CA LEU A 11 33.60 1.76 23.08
C LEU A 11 32.71 0.77 22.30
N PHE A 12 32.89 -0.53 22.51
CA PHE A 12 32.09 -1.57 21.85
C PHE A 12 30.65 -1.58 22.36
N LEU A 13 30.41 -1.34 23.65
CA LEU A 13 29.06 -1.18 24.22
C LEU A 13 28.40 0.13 23.79
N PHE A 14 29.17 1.22 23.65
CA PHE A 14 28.68 2.50 23.15
C PHE A 14 28.30 2.40 21.65
N LEU A 15 29.15 1.76 20.83
CA LEU A 15 28.88 1.47 19.42
C LEU A 15 27.73 0.45 19.25
N LEU A 16 27.57 -0.51 20.18
CA LEU A 16 26.39 -1.38 20.18
C LEU A 16 25.12 -0.60 20.49
N ASN A 17 25.16 0.34 21.45
CA ASN A 17 24.00 1.17 21.80
C ASN A 17 23.60 2.13 20.68
N GLU A 18 24.56 2.70 19.95
CA GLU A 18 24.26 3.50 18.74
C GLU A 18 23.67 2.64 17.62
N ASN A 19 24.10 1.38 17.48
CA ASN A 19 23.50 0.41 16.56
C ASN A 19 22.17 -0.18 17.04
N GLN A 20 21.76 0.05 18.29
CA GLN A 20 20.43 -0.33 18.82
C GLN A 20 19.35 0.74 18.57
N LEU A 21 19.62 1.76 17.75
CA LEU A 21 18.60 2.50 17.03
C LEU A 21 17.97 1.60 15.94
N PHE A 22 17.45 0.43 16.34
CA PHE A 22 16.72 -0.46 15.45
C PHE A 22 15.44 0.25 15.07
N ALA A 23 15.40 0.79 13.86
CA ALA A 23 14.15 1.19 13.26
C ALA A 23 13.26 -0.07 13.21
N GLN A 24 12.23 -0.11 14.07
CA GLN A 24 11.35 -1.27 14.14
C GLN A 24 10.50 -1.27 12.86
N ARG A 25 10.69 -2.29 12.02
CA ARG A 25 9.86 -2.48 10.84
C ARG A 25 8.50 -3.03 11.24
N LYS A 26 7.45 -2.31 10.90
CA LYS A 26 6.06 -2.66 11.16
C LYS A 26 5.23 -2.58 9.89
N SER A 27 4.02 -3.14 9.98
CA SER A 27 2.99 -3.05 8.95
C SER A 27 1.77 -2.32 9.47
N GLY A 28 1.12 -1.56 8.60
CA GLY A 28 -0.11 -0.84 8.91
C GLY A 28 -0.98 -0.68 7.69
N ILE A 29 -2.26 -0.39 7.89
CA ILE A 29 -3.23 -0.12 6.84
C ILE A 29 -3.60 1.36 6.85
N ILE A 30 -3.54 1.97 5.67
CA ILE A 30 -4.10 3.29 5.39
C ILE A 30 -5.38 3.07 4.58
N ASP A 31 -6.50 3.63 5.05
CA ASP A 31 -7.80 3.62 4.38
C ASP A 31 -8.13 5.02 3.89
N ASP A 32 -8.43 5.20 2.61
CA ASP A 32 -8.71 6.51 2.02
C ASP A 32 -10.08 7.09 2.42
N HIS A 33 -10.94 6.30 3.06
CA HIS A 33 -12.19 6.77 3.66
C HIS A 33 -11.97 7.46 5.02
N ASP A 34 -10.83 7.25 5.67
CA ASP A 34 -10.52 7.93 6.92
C ASP A 34 -10.35 9.44 6.67
N LYS A 35 -10.89 10.27 7.56
CA LYS A 35 -10.92 11.74 7.40
C LYS A 35 -9.54 12.33 7.09
N ALA A 36 -8.49 11.86 7.77
CA ALA A 36 -7.10 12.31 7.56
C ALA A 36 -6.54 11.90 6.19
N ASN A 37 -7.09 10.85 5.58
CA ASN A 37 -6.60 10.23 4.35
C ASN A 37 -7.43 10.60 3.12
N LEU A 38 -8.51 11.37 3.26
CA LEU A 38 -9.41 11.79 2.16
C LEU A 38 -8.67 12.43 0.98
N THR A 39 -7.51 13.00 1.23
CA THR A 39 -6.58 13.47 0.21
C THR A 39 -6.24 12.40 -0.85
N MET A 40 -6.09 11.14 -0.43
CA MET A 40 -5.82 9.99 -1.30
C MET A 40 -7.02 9.66 -2.20
N ALA A 41 -8.24 9.93 -1.74
CA ALA A 41 -9.49 9.78 -2.49
C ALA A 41 -9.84 11.02 -3.36
N SER A 42 -8.89 11.92 -3.59
CA SER A 42 -9.12 13.14 -4.38
C SER A 42 -9.68 12.84 -5.77
N LYS A 43 -10.78 13.50 -6.14
CA LYS A 43 -11.42 13.31 -7.46
C LYS A 43 -10.53 13.65 -8.65
N LYS A 44 -9.57 14.57 -8.48
CA LYS A 44 -8.73 15.06 -9.57
C LYS A 44 -7.57 14.13 -9.87
N ASN A 45 -6.89 13.66 -8.82
CA ASN A 45 -5.71 12.83 -8.89
C ASN A 45 -5.73 11.88 -7.69
N PRO A 46 -6.57 10.83 -7.72
CA PRO A 46 -6.63 9.90 -6.61
C PRO A 46 -5.36 9.04 -6.60
N PHE A 47 -4.97 8.61 -5.40
CA PHE A 47 -3.70 7.93 -5.20
C PHE A 47 -3.66 6.56 -5.90
N TYR A 48 -4.80 5.85 -5.99
CA TYR A 48 -4.89 4.57 -6.71
C TYR A 48 -4.45 4.71 -8.18
N THR A 49 -4.84 5.81 -8.86
CA THR A 49 -4.45 6.04 -10.26
C THR A 49 -2.95 6.25 -10.36
N ILE A 50 -2.38 7.03 -9.45
CA ILE A 50 -0.95 7.34 -9.44
C ILE A 50 -0.13 6.07 -9.26
N ILE A 51 -0.43 5.26 -8.24
CA ILE A 51 0.33 4.04 -7.96
C ILE A 51 0.14 2.98 -9.05
N TYR A 52 -1.08 2.85 -9.59
CA TYR A 52 -1.39 1.88 -10.65
C TYR A 52 -0.72 2.23 -11.98
N GLU A 53 -0.85 3.47 -12.44
CA GLU A 53 -0.23 3.91 -13.70
C GLU A 53 1.30 3.91 -13.60
N ALA A 54 1.86 4.24 -12.43
CA ALA A 54 3.30 4.24 -12.24
C ALA A 54 3.94 2.88 -12.50
N VAL A 55 3.23 1.77 -12.27
CA VAL A 55 3.75 0.40 -12.46
C VAL A 55 3.26 -0.28 -13.74
N THR A 56 2.25 0.28 -14.43
CA THR A 56 1.65 -0.36 -15.61
C THR A 56 2.00 0.36 -16.91
N THR A 57 1.56 1.60 -17.06
CA THR A 57 1.72 2.40 -18.27
C THR A 57 2.91 3.36 -18.20
N GLY A 58 3.41 3.61 -16.99
CA GLY A 58 4.38 4.65 -16.70
C GLY A 58 3.69 6.00 -16.56
N ARG A 59 3.92 6.67 -15.43
CA ARG A 59 3.30 7.97 -15.15
C ARG A 59 4.35 9.08 -15.22
N LYS A 60 4.04 10.14 -15.97
CA LYS A 60 4.97 11.28 -16.21
C LYS A 60 6.35 10.84 -16.71
N GLY A 61 6.39 9.80 -17.55
CA GLY A 61 7.63 9.26 -18.13
C GLY A 61 8.44 8.35 -17.21
N SER A 62 7.94 8.05 -16.00
CA SER A 62 8.59 7.14 -15.05
C SER A 62 7.75 5.86 -14.90
N LEU A 63 8.33 4.72 -15.30
CA LEU A 63 7.80 3.39 -15.02
C LEU A 63 8.60 2.78 -13.87
N ILE A 64 7.93 2.48 -12.76
CA ILE A 64 8.56 1.93 -11.55
C ILE A 64 8.29 0.44 -11.42
N LYS A 65 9.17 -0.27 -10.71
CA LYS A 65 9.05 -1.72 -10.54
C LYS A 65 8.04 -2.04 -9.44
N ALA A 66 7.14 -2.97 -9.76
CA ALA A 66 6.27 -3.63 -8.79
C ALA A 66 6.87 -4.98 -8.38
N TYR A 67 6.54 -5.44 -7.18
CA TYR A 67 7.06 -6.68 -6.60
C TYR A 67 5.95 -7.54 -6.00
N ARG A 68 6.14 -8.85 -5.99
CA ARG A 68 5.24 -9.83 -5.36
C ARG A 68 5.52 -10.00 -3.86
N ASP A 69 6.73 -9.65 -3.42
CA ASP A 69 7.20 -9.85 -2.06
C ASP A 69 7.80 -8.59 -1.43
N THR A 70 7.77 -8.55 -0.10
CA THR A 70 8.31 -7.46 0.73
C THR A 70 9.85 -7.44 0.79
N ALA A 71 10.50 -8.50 0.29
CA ALA A 71 11.94 -8.55 0.09
C ALA A 71 12.37 -7.86 -1.23
N PHE A 72 11.42 -7.47 -2.08
CA PHE A 72 11.64 -6.82 -3.38
C PHE A 72 12.55 -7.63 -4.31
N LYS A 73 12.38 -8.95 -4.31
CA LYS A 73 13.18 -9.87 -5.15
C LYS A 73 12.41 -10.37 -6.35
N LYS A 74 11.09 -10.49 -6.22
CA LYS A 74 10.21 -11.03 -7.27
C LYS A 74 9.47 -9.89 -7.94
N VAL A 75 10.01 -9.40 -9.06
CA VAL A 75 9.35 -8.38 -9.88
C VAL A 75 8.09 -8.98 -10.53
N ILE A 76 7.01 -8.19 -10.58
CA ILE A 76 5.74 -8.55 -11.24
C ILE A 76 5.53 -7.69 -12.50
N SER A 77 4.98 -8.27 -13.56
CA SER A 77 4.70 -7.52 -14.80
C SER A 77 3.34 -6.82 -14.77
N PRO A 78 3.12 -5.77 -15.60
CA PRO A 78 1.82 -5.12 -15.73
C PRO A 78 0.67 -6.08 -16.06
N GLU A 79 0.90 -7.06 -16.93
CA GLU A 79 -0.11 -8.05 -17.33
C GLU A 79 -0.50 -8.94 -16.14
N GLU A 80 0.47 -9.29 -15.31
CA GLU A 80 0.24 -10.09 -14.11
C GLU A 80 -0.50 -9.28 -13.03
N ILE A 81 -0.23 -7.97 -12.89
CA ILE A 81 -0.99 -7.06 -12.03
C ILE A 81 -2.45 -7.02 -12.45
N ILE A 82 -2.73 -6.85 -13.75
CA ILE A 82 -4.10 -6.85 -14.29
C ILE A 82 -4.78 -8.18 -14.00
N LYS A 83 -4.07 -9.30 -14.20
CA LYS A 83 -4.60 -10.64 -13.91
C LYS A 83 -4.93 -10.84 -12.44
N ILE A 84 -4.11 -10.32 -11.52
CA ILE A 84 -4.36 -10.39 -10.07
C ILE A 84 -5.56 -9.55 -9.66
N GLY A 85 -5.72 -8.36 -10.24
CA GLY A 85 -6.83 -7.46 -9.94
C GLY A 85 -8.15 -7.86 -10.62
N SER A 86 -8.09 -8.70 -11.65
CA SER A 86 -9.26 -9.27 -12.32
C SER A 86 -9.92 -10.36 -11.49
N GLY A 87 -11.23 -10.45 -11.60
CA GLY A 87 -12.04 -11.43 -10.87
C GLY A 87 -12.95 -12.23 -11.79
N GLU A 88 -13.59 -13.23 -11.20
CA GLU A 88 -14.64 -14.03 -11.83
C GLU A 88 -15.91 -13.88 -10.98
N GLU A 89 -16.97 -13.35 -11.58
CA GLU A 89 -18.29 -13.27 -10.93
C GLU A 89 -19.20 -14.33 -11.52
N THR A 90 -19.86 -15.12 -10.66
CA THR A 90 -20.83 -16.12 -11.10
C THR A 90 -22.24 -15.56 -10.89
N PHE A 91 -23.02 -15.57 -11.96
CA PHE A 91 -24.41 -15.12 -11.99
C PHE A 91 -25.34 -16.30 -12.24
N GLN A 92 -26.46 -16.32 -11.55
CA GLN A 92 -27.57 -17.22 -11.87
C GLN A 92 -28.44 -16.58 -12.93
N ILE A 93 -28.54 -17.22 -14.09
CA ILE A 93 -29.43 -16.80 -15.16
C ILE A 93 -30.71 -17.65 -15.09
N TYR A 94 -31.85 -16.96 -15.02
CA TYR A 94 -33.19 -17.56 -15.01
C TYR A 94 -33.80 -17.43 -16.41
N PRO A 95 -33.69 -18.45 -17.28
CA PRO A 95 -34.17 -18.38 -18.67
C PRO A 95 -35.68 -18.28 -18.80
N ASP A 96 -36.43 -18.76 -17.80
CA ASP A 96 -37.89 -18.76 -17.80
C ASP A 96 -38.42 -17.88 -16.64
N PRO A 97 -39.03 -16.71 -16.93
CA PRO A 97 -39.57 -15.83 -15.90
C PRO A 97 -40.80 -16.40 -15.19
N THR A 98 -41.41 -17.48 -15.71
CA THR A 98 -42.54 -18.19 -15.10
C THR A 98 -42.15 -19.44 -14.32
N ASN A 99 -40.91 -19.91 -14.44
CA ASN A 99 -40.38 -21.05 -13.69
C ASN A 99 -39.04 -20.70 -13.01
N PRO A 100 -39.09 -20.07 -11.82
CA PRO A 100 -37.90 -19.61 -11.10
C PRO A 100 -37.00 -20.75 -10.59
N ASP A 101 -37.44 -22.01 -10.66
CA ASP A 101 -36.65 -23.17 -10.21
C ASP A 101 -35.63 -23.65 -11.27
N VAL A 102 -35.72 -23.13 -12.50
CA VAL A 102 -34.76 -23.42 -13.56
C VAL A 102 -33.78 -22.26 -13.68
N PHE A 103 -32.53 -22.47 -13.27
CA PHE A 103 -31.43 -21.53 -13.46
C PHE A 103 -30.17 -22.24 -13.92
N TYR A 104 -29.27 -21.49 -14.57
CA TYR A 104 -27.91 -21.94 -14.84
C TYR A 104 -26.90 -20.91 -14.35
N ASP A 105 -25.83 -21.41 -13.74
CA ASP A 105 -24.70 -20.59 -13.31
C ASP A 105 -23.86 -20.22 -14.54
N THR A 106 -23.60 -18.94 -14.71
CA THR A 106 -22.68 -18.40 -15.73
C THR A 106 -21.61 -17.59 -15.05
N THR A 107 -20.35 -17.93 -15.30
CA THR A 107 -19.20 -17.17 -14.81
C THR A 107 -18.79 -16.14 -15.86
N VAL A 108 -18.72 -14.87 -15.45
CA VAL A 108 -18.29 -13.75 -16.29
C VAL A 108 -16.97 -13.23 -15.77
N PHE A 109 -16.03 -12.98 -16.69
CA PHE A 109 -14.77 -12.33 -16.39
C PHE A 109 -15.00 -10.85 -16.08
N VAL A 110 -14.54 -10.42 -14.91
CA VAL A 110 -14.60 -9.01 -14.51
C VAL A 110 -13.21 -8.39 -14.71
N PRO A 111 -13.08 -7.41 -15.63
CA PRO A 111 -11.82 -6.73 -15.83
C PRO A 111 -11.42 -5.97 -14.56
N PHE A 112 -10.11 -5.88 -14.32
CA PHE A 112 -9.61 -5.13 -13.18
C PHE A 112 -10.03 -3.65 -13.26
N ASN A 113 -10.68 -3.16 -12.20
CA ASN A 113 -10.98 -1.75 -12.03
C ASN A 113 -10.13 -1.17 -10.88
N PRO A 114 -9.10 -0.35 -11.16
CA PRO A 114 -8.26 0.28 -10.15
C PRO A 114 -9.02 1.17 -9.16
N GLU A 115 -10.19 1.70 -9.52
CA GLU A 115 -11.02 2.53 -8.63
C GLU A 115 -11.52 1.76 -7.41
N LYS A 116 -11.52 0.42 -7.46
CA LYS A 116 -11.87 -0.43 -6.30
C LYS A 116 -10.77 -0.47 -5.23
N ILE A 117 -9.60 0.11 -5.50
CA ILE A 117 -8.54 0.25 -4.49
C ILE A 117 -8.87 1.42 -3.58
N SER A 118 -9.19 1.12 -2.32
CA SER A 118 -9.42 2.10 -1.26
C SER A 118 -8.47 1.98 -0.07
N ARG A 119 -7.77 0.84 0.04
CA ARG A 119 -6.89 0.55 1.17
C ARG A 119 -5.50 0.16 0.71
N TYR A 120 -4.54 0.52 1.55
CA TYR A 120 -3.13 0.39 1.25
C TYR A 120 -2.43 -0.23 2.45
N LEU A 121 -1.85 -1.40 2.24
CA LEU A 121 -0.94 -2.00 3.20
C LEU A 121 0.42 -1.33 3.08
N VAL A 122 0.98 -0.93 4.21
CA VAL A 122 2.19 -0.12 4.26
C VAL A 122 3.20 -0.78 5.18
N ILE A 123 4.43 -0.87 4.72
CA ILE A 123 5.58 -1.24 5.55
C ILE A 123 6.30 0.05 5.90
N TYR A 124 6.56 0.24 7.18
CA TYR A 124 7.22 1.43 7.68
C TYR A 124 8.22 1.09 8.77
N ASP A 125 9.22 1.94 8.89
CA ASP A 125 10.21 1.88 9.95
C ASP A 125 9.91 2.99 10.95
N ILE A 126 9.81 2.65 12.24
CA ILE A 126 9.65 3.65 13.31
C ILE A 126 11.03 4.26 13.59
N ASN A 127 11.10 5.57 13.52
CA ASN A 127 12.30 6.29 13.90
C ASN A 127 12.28 6.63 15.39
N THR A 128 13.40 6.38 16.06
CA THR A 128 13.58 6.72 17.47
C THR A 128 14.28 8.07 17.66
N LYS A 129 14.77 8.68 16.58
CA LYS A 129 15.45 9.98 16.62
C LYS A 129 14.43 11.13 16.59
N PRO A 130 14.56 12.13 17.47
CA PRO A 130 13.63 13.28 17.51
C PRO A 130 13.67 14.19 16.28
N GLU A 131 14.78 14.21 15.54
CA GLU A 131 15.00 15.14 14.42
C GLU A 131 14.48 14.62 13.08
N GLU A 132 14.14 13.33 13.01
CA GLU A 132 13.62 12.68 11.81
C GLU A 132 12.12 12.41 11.99
N PRO A 133 11.32 12.34 10.90
CA PRO A 133 9.92 12.00 11.01
C PRO A 133 9.75 10.64 11.72
N PRO A 134 8.76 10.52 12.63
CA PRO A 134 8.60 9.35 13.48
C PRO A 134 8.33 8.08 12.70
N ILE A 135 7.74 8.20 11.50
CA ILE A 135 7.41 7.08 10.62
C ILE A 135 8.06 7.32 9.26
N LYS A 136 8.90 6.38 8.83
CA LYS A 136 9.46 6.35 7.48
C LYS A 136 8.82 5.23 6.68
N ILE A 137 8.06 5.58 5.65
CA ILE A 137 7.46 4.60 4.75
C ILE A 137 8.55 3.92 3.91
N VAL A 138 8.52 2.59 3.87
CA VAL A 138 9.45 1.75 3.11
C VAL A 138 8.77 1.26 1.83
N ALA A 139 7.53 0.79 1.94
CA ALA A 139 6.79 0.23 0.82
C ALA A 139 5.28 0.36 1.00
N ILE A 140 4.58 0.41 -0.12
CA ILE A 140 3.13 0.52 -0.19
C ILE A 140 2.61 -0.58 -1.13
N ALA A 141 1.49 -1.19 -0.74
CA ALA A 141 0.80 -2.21 -1.50
C ALA A 141 -0.71 -1.89 -1.57
N PRO A 142 -1.27 -1.66 -2.77
CA PRO A 142 -2.71 -1.60 -2.96
C PRO A 142 -3.40 -2.90 -2.55
N LEU A 143 -4.52 -2.78 -1.85
CA LEU A 143 -5.42 -3.87 -1.51
C LEU A 143 -6.68 -3.79 -2.36
N ILE A 144 -7.16 -4.95 -2.80
CA ILE A 144 -8.49 -5.09 -3.39
C ILE A 144 -9.31 -6.07 -2.56
N ASP A 145 -10.60 -5.80 -2.46
CA ASP A 145 -11.55 -6.75 -1.90
C ASP A 145 -11.81 -7.87 -2.90
N ASN A 146 -11.67 -9.11 -2.44
CA ASN A 146 -12.04 -10.28 -3.21
C ASN A 146 -13.49 -10.66 -2.90
N TRP A 147 -14.29 -10.80 -3.95
CA TRP A 147 -15.73 -11.10 -3.87
C TRP A 147 -15.99 -12.41 -4.57
N VAL A 148 -16.69 -13.33 -3.90
CA VAL A 148 -17.18 -14.57 -4.50
C VAL A 148 -18.66 -14.70 -4.17
N ALA A 149 -19.49 -14.90 -5.20
CA ALA A 149 -20.95 -14.97 -5.06
C ALA A 149 -21.54 -13.81 -4.24
N ASN A 150 -21.06 -12.58 -4.48
CA ASN A 150 -21.47 -11.36 -3.77
C ASN A 150 -21.14 -11.34 -2.26
N VAL A 151 -20.26 -12.24 -1.80
CA VAL A 151 -19.73 -12.27 -0.44
C VAL A 151 -18.27 -11.82 -0.45
N LYS A 152 -17.93 -10.81 0.35
CA LYS A 152 -16.54 -10.38 0.56
C LYS A 152 -15.80 -11.45 1.37
N LEU A 153 -14.81 -12.09 0.74
CA LEU A 153 -14.03 -13.15 1.38
C LEU A 153 -12.85 -12.57 2.15
N ASN A 154 -11.95 -11.89 1.44
CA ASN A 154 -10.72 -11.39 1.99
C ASN A 154 -10.21 -10.18 1.20
N GLU A 155 -9.22 -9.50 1.77
CA GLU A 155 -8.40 -8.56 1.02
C GLU A 155 -7.21 -9.27 0.40
N GLN A 156 -6.89 -8.87 -0.82
CA GLN A 156 -5.73 -9.35 -1.52
C GLN A 156 -4.80 -8.18 -1.87
N ILE A 157 -3.52 -8.39 -1.63
CA ILE A 157 -2.45 -7.50 -2.13
C ILE A 157 -2.31 -7.71 -3.63
N ILE A 158 -2.35 -6.62 -4.39
CA ILE A 158 -2.14 -6.68 -5.83
C ILE A 158 -0.64 -6.74 -6.13
N PHE A 159 0.14 -5.79 -5.60
CA PHE A 159 1.60 -5.70 -5.73
C PHE A 159 2.20 -4.78 -4.67
N TRP A 160 3.51 -4.90 -4.46
CA TRP A 160 4.33 -4.02 -3.62
C TRP A 160 5.13 -3.04 -4.46
N VAL A 161 5.26 -1.81 -3.97
CA VAL A 161 6.14 -0.78 -4.54
C VAL A 161 7.02 -0.21 -3.44
N LYS A 162 8.30 0.02 -3.74
CA LYS A 162 9.19 0.76 -2.84
C LYS A 162 8.76 2.23 -2.79
N PHE A 163 8.68 2.78 -1.59
CA PHE A 163 8.24 4.15 -1.43
C PHE A 163 9.21 5.15 -2.05
N GLU A 164 10.51 4.88 -2.06
CA GLU A 164 11.51 5.73 -2.72
C GLU A 164 11.23 5.91 -4.22
N ASP A 165 10.97 4.81 -4.92
CA ASP A 165 10.62 4.82 -6.36
C ASP A 165 9.29 5.54 -6.59
N LEU A 166 8.30 5.28 -5.72
CA LEU A 166 6.98 5.90 -5.82
C LEU A 166 7.01 7.41 -5.51
N ALA A 167 7.85 7.84 -4.56
CA ALA A 167 7.98 9.22 -4.12
C ALA A 167 8.46 10.14 -5.25
N GLU A 168 9.26 9.63 -6.20
CA GLU A 168 9.68 10.41 -7.36
C GLU A 168 8.49 10.73 -8.29
N VAL A 169 7.56 9.79 -8.46
CA VAL A 169 6.35 9.97 -9.27
C VAL A 169 5.33 10.81 -8.50
N ALA A 170 5.09 10.46 -7.23
CA ALA A 170 4.13 11.08 -6.33
C ALA A 170 4.49 12.53 -5.97
N GLY A 171 5.78 12.87 -5.95
CA GLY A 171 6.28 14.23 -5.72
C GLY A 171 6.05 15.18 -6.88
N LYS A 172 5.72 14.67 -8.08
CA LYS A 172 5.33 15.51 -9.23
C LYS A 172 3.84 15.85 -9.22
N GLU A 173 3.05 15.22 -8.36
CA GLU A 173 1.59 15.39 -8.29
C GLU A 173 1.20 16.33 -7.16
N ILE A 174 0.75 17.52 -7.53
CA ILE A 174 0.24 18.52 -6.58
C ILE A 174 -1.25 18.29 -6.40
N PHE A 175 -1.69 18.24 -5.14
CA PHE A 175 -3.09 18.26 -4.74
C PHE A 175 -3.32 19.39 -3.74
N ASN A 176 -4.59 19.75 -3.59
CA ASN A 176 -5.04 20.63 -2.51
C ASN A 176 -5.63 19.73 -1.42
N SER A 177 -5.11 19.82 -0.20
CA SER A 177 -5.71 19.09 0.93
C SER A 177 -7.12 19.65 1.19
N PRO A 178 -8.12 18.82 1.53
CA PRO A 178 -9.42 19.30 1.97
C PRO A 178 -9.34 20.30 3.14
N GLU A 179 -8.34 20.14 4.00
CA GLU A 179 -8.13 20.99 5.18
C GLU A 179 -7.36 22.29 4.88
N ASN A 180 -6.65 22.35 3.76
CA ASN A 180 -5.95 23.55 3.31
C ASN A 180 -6.08 23.73 1.78
N PRO A 181 -7.21 24.30 1.31
CA PRO A 181 -7.49 24.45 -0.12
C PRO A 181 -6.50 25.33 -0.88
N GLY A 182 -5.74 26.19 -0.17
CA GLY A 182 -4.71 27.06 -0.73
C GLY A 182 -3.29 26.50 -0.64
N GLY A 183 -3.10 25.37 0.04
CA GLY A 183 -1.80 24.72 0.18
C GLY A 183 -1.52 23.78 -0.99
N GLN A 184 -0.39 23.97 -1.67
CA GLN A 184 0.15 22.99 -2.61
C GLN A 184 0.88 21.91 -1.83
N LEU A 185 0.33 20.70 -1.80
CA LEU A 185 0.97 19.53 -1.18
C LEU A 185 1.11 18.43 -2.23
N THR A 186 2.20 17.68 -2.17
CA THR A 186 2.38 16.49 -3.00
C THR A 186 2.11 15.22 -2.20
N PHE A 187 1.87 14.10 -2.89
CA PHE A 187 1.74 12.82 -2.17
C PHE A 187 3.04 12.42 -1.48
N LYS A 188 4.19 12.84 -2.03
CA LYS A 188 5.46 12.73 -1.33
C LYS A 188 5.44 13.48 0.02
N ASP A 189 5.02 14.76 0.02
CA ASP A 189 4.89 15.55 1.25
C ASP A 189 3.93 14.90 2.25
N PHE A 190 2.81 14.37 1.77
CA PHE A 190 1.79 13.72 2.60
C PHE A 190 2.36 12.57 3.43
N PHE A 191 3.15 11.70 2.80
CA PHE A 191 3.78 10.57 3.48
C PHE A 191 5.01 10.98 4.30
N GLU A 192 5.87 11.87 3.78
CA GLU A 192 7.10 12.30 4.46
C GLU A 192 6.82 13.13 5.72
N LYS A 193 5.75 13.93 5.72
CA LYS A 193 5.30 14.73 6.88
C LYS A 193 4.34 13.95 7.79
N ASN A 194 4.11 12.67 7.51
CA ASN A 194 3.16 11.80 8.23
C ASN A 194 1.76 12.42 8.40
N LEU A 195 1.21 13.02 7.34
CA LEU A 195 -0.12 13.68 7.34
C LEU A 195 -1.29 12.71 7.21
N PHE A 196 -1.07 11.43 7.50
CA PHE A 196 -2.03 10.35 7.30
C PHE A 196 -2.38 9.68 8.63
N PHE A 197 -3.54 9.04 8.66
CA PHE A 197 -3.92 8.11 9.70
C PHE A 197 -3.67 6.68 9.23
N MET A 198 -3.09 5.85 10.08
CA MET A 198 -2.80 4.45 9.80
C MET A 198 -3.20 3.61 11.01
N ARG A 199 -3.79 2.46 10.75
CA ARG A 199 -4.06 1.44 11.76
C ARG A 199 -2.93 0.41 11.75
N ASP A 200 -2.43 0.04 12.93
CA ASP A 200 -1.48 -1.05 13.03
C ASP A 200 -2.10 -2.33 12.45
N TYR A 201 -1.32 -3.04 11.63
CA TYR A 201 -1.76 -4.26 10.98
C TYR A 201 -0.86 -5.42 11.39
N ASP A 202 -1.45 -6.42 12.03
CA ASP A 202 -0.80 -7.68 12.32
C ASP A 202 -1.28 -8.75 11.32
N PRO A 203 -0.42 -9.22 10.40
CA PRO A 203 -0.78 -10.23 9.39
C PRO A 203 -1.23 -11.56 10.02
N THR A 204 -0.94 -11.81 11.30
CA THR A 204 -1.33 -13.03 12.00
C THR A 204 -2.84 -13.13 12.25
N ILE A 205 -3.58 -12.01 12.15
CA ILE A 205 -5.01 -11.93 12.46
C ILE A 205 -5.89 -12.46 11.30
N ILE A 206 -5.39 -12.54 10.07
CA ILE A 206 -6.19 -12.98 8.91
C ILE A 206 -6.15 -14.52 8.70
N ILE A 207 -5.22 -15.24 9.33
CA ILE A 207 -5.08 -16.70 9.11
C ILE A 207 -6.11 -17.52 9.94
N TYR A 208 -6.89 -16.89 10.81
CA TYR A 208 -7.86 -17.57 11.67
C TYR A 208 -9.22 -16.85 11.74
N ARG A 209 -9.89 -16.64 10.60
CA ARG A 209 -11.36 -16.49 10.56
C ARG A 209 -11.93 -17.10 9.29
#